data_AF-A0A167HTD9-F1
#
_entry.id   AF-A0A167HTD9-F1
#
_cell.length_a   1.000
_cell.length_b   1.000
_cell.length_c   1.000
_cell.angle_alpha   90.00
_cell.angle_beta   90.00
_cell.angle_gamma   90.00
#
_symmetry.space_group_name_H-M   'P 1'
#
loop_
_entity.id
_entity.type
_entity.pdbx_description
1 polymer ?
#
loop_
_entity_poly.entity_id
_entity_poly.type
_entity_poly.pdbx_seq_one_letter_code
_entity_poly.pdbx_strand_id
1 'polypeptide(L)'
;MLISVTCVFSQNDKTYVDQLIDEFILELKDKGIDQFFYTQRYCVGEIVIYDLGNNQRCISKGTNYETYFFWEKDEIVYGKKIDNCGSYYPLIIENKDLITFMNFHFQELRFGFVRPFISENRRKVPSLRTPIYACYRNFQFIKGDETVGQTYNTRSTTTEPDMENVNYIYNSNLKIVLFDRLLNTAIENIELSTDLKRI
;
A
#
# COMPACT_ATOMS: atom_id res chain seq x y z
N MET A 1 1.20 -29.13 38.85
CA MET A 1 0.43 -28.01 38.27
C MET A 1 1.12 -27.62 36.97
N LEU A 2 0.64 -28.12 35.83
CA LEU A 2 1.16 -27.74 34.51
C LEU A 2 0.45 -26.45 34.08
N ILE A 3 1.21 -25.35 33.98
CA ILE A 3 0.71 -24.11 33.40
C ILE A 3 0.77 -24.28 31.88
N SER A 4 -0.39 -24.54 31.26
CA SER A 4 -0.54 -24.48 29.81
C SER A 4 -0.48 -23.02 29.39
N VAL A 5 0.63 -22.62 28.76
CA VAL A 5 0.74 -21.31 28.10
C VAL A 5 0.03 -21.45 26.75
N THR A 6 -1.22 -21.00 26.68
CA THR A 6 -1.96 -20.92 25.41
C THR A 6 -1.48 -19.69 24.64
N CYS A 7 -0.61 -19.89 23.65
CA CYS A 7 -0.34 -18.86 22.65
C CYS A 7 -1.60 -18.69 21.78
N VAL A 8 -2.20 -17.50 21.81
CA VAL A 8 -3.30 -17.14 20.90
C VAL A 8 -2.70 -16.64 19.60
N PHE A 9 -2.92 -17.35 18.51
CA PHE A 9 -2.52 -16.93 17.16
C PHE A 9 -3.74 -16.38 16.43
N SER A 10 -3.71 -15.12 16.03
CA SER A 10 -4.65 -14.60 15.04
C SER A 10 -4.10 -14.82 13.63
N GLN A 11 -4.91 -15.40 12.74
CA GLN A 11 -4.62 -15.56 11.32
C GLN A 11 -5.67 -14.83 10.49
N ASN A 12 -5.41 -13.57 10.19
CA ASN A 12 -6.35 -12.71 9.49
C ASN A 12 -6.02 -12.65 7.99
N ASP A 13 -7.04 -12.78 7.16
CA ASP A 13 -6.94 -12.68 5.69
C ASP A 13 -7.38 -11.30 5.18
N LYS A 14 -7.45 -11.16 3.85
CA LYS A 14 -7.83 -9.91 3.19
C LYS A 14 -9.18 -9.37 3.68
N THR A 15 -10.15 -10.24 3.97
CA THR A 15 -11.51 -9.85 4.36
C THR A 15 -11.49 -9.04 5.65
N TYR A 16 -10.67 -9.46 6.62
CA TYR A 16 -10.48 -8.74 7.86
C TYR A 16 -9.87 -7.35 7.63
N VAL A 17 -8.86 -7.25 6.76
CA VAL A 17 -8.22 -5.96 6.42
C VAL A 17 -9.21 -5.05 5.71
N ASP A 18 -9.98 -5.57 4.76
CA ASP A 18 -11.01 -4.81 4.04
C ASP A 18 -12.09 -4.27 5.00
N GLN A 19 -12.50 -5.05 6.00
CA GLN A 19 -13.42 -4.57 7.05
C GLN A 19 -12.85 -3.39 7.83
N LEU A 20 -11.58 -3.46 8.26
CA LEU A 20 -10.93 -2.35 8.96
C LEU A 20 -10.76 -1.10 8.09
N ILE A 21 -10.52 -1.29 6.79
CA ILE A 21 -10.48 -0.20 5.80
C ILE A 21 -11.85 0.47 5.73
N ASP A 22 -12.92 -0.30 5.57
CA ASP A 22 -14.29 0.22 5.46
C ASP A 22 -14.72 0.95 6.72
N GLU A 23 -14.43 0.40 7.91
CA GLU A 23 -14.66 1.05 9.19
C GLU A 23 -13.93 2.39 9.29
N PHE A 24 -12.66 2.44 8.87
CA PHE A 24 -11.88 3.68 8.92
C PHE A 24 -12.34 4.72 7.89
N ILE A 25 -12.79 4.28 6.71
CA ILE A 25 -13.42 5.15 5.71
C ILE A 25 -14.68 5.82 6.30
N LEU A 26 -15.52 5.05 7.00
CA LEU A 26 -16.71 5.59 7.68
C LEU A 26 -16.30 6.58 8.77
N GLU A 27 -15.30 6.27 9.58
CA GLU A 27 -14.77 7.16 10.62
C GLU A 27 -14.32 8.52 10.05
N LEU A 28 -13.62 8.51 8.91
CA LEU A 28 -13.19 9.74 8.23
C LEU A 28 -14.40 10.56 7.76
N LYS A 29 -15.38 9.90 7.12
CA LYS A 29 -16.60 10.56 6.62
C LYS A 29 -17.45 11.15 7.76
N ASP A 30 -17.62 10.43 8.86
CA ASP A 30 -18.35 10.90 10.04
C ASP A 30 -17.67 12.13 10.69
N LYS A 31 -16.36 12.27 10.51
CA LYS A 31 -15.59 13.46 10.93
C LYS A 31 -15.61 14.60 9.90
N GLY A 32 -16.39 14.47 8.82
CA GLY A 32 -16.46 15.45 7.75
C GLY A 32 -15.22 15.49 6.85
N ILE A 33 -14.39 14.43 6.85
CA ILE A 33 -13.22 14.31 5.98
C ILE A 33 -13.67 13.62 4.70
N ASP A 34 -13.93 14.40 3.66
CA ASP A 34 -14.40 13.95 2.36
C ASP A 34 -13.29 13.82 1.32
N GLN A 35 -12.06 14.18 1.69
CA GLN A 35 -10.89 14.07 0.84
C GLN A 35 -9.76 13.31 1.52
N PHE A 36 -9.45 12.13 0.99
CA PHE A 36 -8.38 11.26 1.47
C PHE A 36 -7.98 10.26 0.37
N PHE A 37 -6.87 9.57 0.58
CA PHE A 37 -6.50 8.45 -0.28
C PHE A 37 -5.91 7.33 0.56
N TYR A 38 -5.90 6.12 0.00
CA TYR A 38 -5.15 5.02 0.56
C TYR A 38 -4.52 4.15 -0.52
N THR A 39 -3.43 3.48 -0.16
CA THR A 39 -2.82 2.43 -0.96
C THR A 39 -2.77 1.14 -0.16
N GLN A 40 -3.23 0.04 -0.74
CA GLN A 40 -3.01 -1.30 -0.24
C GLN A 40 -1.85 -1.95 -1.02
N ARG A 41 -0.86 -2.43 -0.29
CA ARG A 41 0.40 -2.99 -0.78
C ARG A 41 0.50 -4.44 -0.33
N TYR A 42 0.75 -5.34 -1.27
CA TYR A 42 0.86 -6.77 -0.98
C TYR A 42 1.66 -7.51 -2.05
N CYS A 43 2.28 -8.63 -1.66
CA CYS A 43 2.84 -9.62 -2.58
C CYS A 43 2.14 -10.96 -2.35
N VAL A 44 1.57 -11.53 -3.40
CA VAL A 44 0.80 -12.77 -3.30
C VAL A 44 1.68 -13.89 -2.75
N GLY A 45 1.23 -14.51 -1.67
CA GLY A 45 1.93 -15.60 -0.99
C GLY A 45 2.94 -15.14 0.07
N GLU A 46 3.16 -13.84 0.25
CA GLU A 46 4.02 -13.33 1.31
C GLU A 46 3.31 -13.36 2.66
N ILE A 47 3.78 -14.22 3.57
CA ILE A 47 3.26 -14.36 4.93
C ILE A 47 4.21 -13.66 5.89
N VAL A 48 3.67 -12.81 6.76
CA VAL A 48 4.43 -12.08 7.78
C VAL A 48 3.94 -12.48 9.17
N ILE A 49 4.90 -12.66 10.08
CA ILE A 49 4.64 -12.89 11.50
C ILE A 49 5.03 -11.61 12.24
N TYR A 50 4.03 -10.98 12.84
CA TYR A 50 4.20 -9.80 13.69
C TYR A 50 4.28 -10.23 15.16
N ASP A 51 5.34 -9.79 15.84
CA ASP A 51 5.42 -9.87 17.29
C ASP A 51 4.69 -8.67 17.89
N LEU A 52 3.63 -8.93 18.65
CA LEU A 52 2.81 -7.90 19.27
C LEU A 52 3.26 -7.59 20.71
N GLY A 53 4.31 -8.27 21.19
CA GLY A 53 4.70 -8.26 22.60
C GLY A 53 3.78 -9.11 23.47
N ASN A 54 4.09 -9.22 24.76
CA ASN A 54 3.29 -9.99 25.74
C ASN A 54 2.99 -11.44 25.31
N ASN A 55 3.92 -12.10 24.61
CA ASN A 55 3.77 -13.43 24.02
C ASN A 55 2.62 -13.57 23.00
N GLN A 56 2.11 -12.45 22.48
CA GLN A 56 1.10 -12.43 21.43
C GLN A 56 1.77 -12.31 20.06
N ARG A 57 1.32 -13.13 19.13
CA ARG A 57 1.77 -13.09 17.73
C ARG A 57 0.56 -13.03 16.82
N CYS A 58 0.71 -12.27 15.75
CA CYS A 58 -0.25 -12.25 14.67
C CYS A 58 0.44 -12.66 13.38
N ILE A 59 -0.24 -13.47 12.58
CA ILE A 59 0.30 -14.03 11.34
C ILE A 59 -0.66 -13.68 10.22
N SER A 60 -0.18 -13.15 9.11
CA SER A 60 -1.03 -12.95 7.95
C SER A 60 -1.44 -14.30 7.33
N LYS A 61 -2.72 -14.45 6.98
CA LYS A 61 -3.22 -15.69 6.38
C LYS A 61 -3.04 -15.63 4.86
N GLY A 62 -2.00 -16.32 4.38
CA GLY A 62 -1.71 -16.51 2.94
C GLY A 62 -1.10 -15.30 2.24
N THR A 63 -1.48 -14.08 2.58
CA THR A 63 -0.86 -12.85 2.06
C THR A 63 -0.95 -11.73 3.08
N ASN A 64 0.16 -11.02 3.24
CA ASN A 64 0.24 -9.79 4.02
C ASN A 64 -0.26 -8.61 3.18
N TYR A 65 -1.23 -7.88 3.72
CA TYR A 65 -1.83 -6.69 3.14
C TYR A 65 -1.55 -5.52 4.07
N GLU A 66 -0.77 -4.57 3.59
CA GLU A 66 -0.50 -3.34 4.32
C GLU A 66 -1.20 -2.18 3.62
N THR A 67 -2.07 -1.50 4.34
CA THR A 67 -2.85 -0.38 3.83
C THR A 67 -2.44 0.89 4.53
N TYR A 68 -2.14 1.93 3.75
CA TYR A 68 -1.69 3.22 4.24
C TYR A 68 -2.69 4.28 3.81
N PHE A 69 -3.32 4.92 4.78
CA PHE A 69 -4.24 6.04 4.59
C PHE A 69 -3.52 7.36 4.78
N PHE A 70 -3.93 8.36 4.01
CA PHE A 70 -3.47 9.73 4.13
C PHE A 70 -4.63 10.71 3.93
N TRP A 71 -4.72 11.70 4.81
CA TRP A 71 -5.75 12.74 4.75
C TRP A 71 -5.23 14.02 5.38
N GLU A 72 -5.91 15.13 5.12
CA GLU A 72 -5.62 16.42 5.74
C GLU A 72 -6.79 16.84 6.62
N LYS A 73 -6.50 17.36 7.81
CA LYS A 73 -7.46 17.99 8.70
C LYS A 73 -6.80 19.16 9.42
N ASP A 74 -7.46 20.31 9.43
CA ASP A 74 -6.97 21.53 10.09
C ASP A 74 -5.53 21.88 9.65
N GLU A 75 -5.25 21.78 8.35
CA GLU A 75 -3.94 21.97 7.73
C GLU A 75 -2.83 20.99 8.17
N ILE A 76 -3.18 19.93 8.91
CA ILE A 76 -2.26 18.88 9.33
C ILE A 76 -2.51 17.64 8.48
N VAL A 77 -1.45 17.09 7.89
CA VAL A 77 -1.51 15.84 7.13
C VAL A 77 -1.28 14.69 8.10
N TYR A 78 -2.14 13.69 8.01
CA TYR A 78 -2.08 12.49 8.82
C TYR A 78 -1.83 11.27 7.95
N GLY A 79 -1.12 10.30 8.50
CA GLY A 79 -0.88 8.99 7.91
C GLY A 79 -1.30 7.89 8.88
N LYS A 80 -1.93 6.82 8.40
CA LYS A 80 -2.30 5.66 9.23
C LYS A 80 -2.04 4.35 8.50
N LYS A 81 -1.46 3.39 9.21
CA LYS A 81 -1.32 2.00 8.76
C LYS A 81 -2.47 1.14 9.26
N ILE A 82 -2.94 0.24 8.41
CA ILE A 82 -3.80 -0.90 8.75
C ILE A 82 -3.18 -2.13 8.08
N ASP A 83 -3.01 -3.22 8.83
CA ASP A 83 -2.52 -4.49 8.29
C ASP A 83 -3.35 -5.67 8.78
N ASN A 84 -2.94 -6.90 8.42
CA ASN A 84 -3.60 -8.12 8.88
C ASN A 84 -3.74 -8.21 10.41
N CYS A 85 -2.93 -7.48 11.17
CA CYS A 85 -2.91 -7.55 12.63
C CYS A 85 -3.66 -6.40 13.29
N GLY A 86 -4.30 -5.52 12.51
CA GLY A 86 -5.14 -4.45 13.03
C GLY A 86 -4.72 -3.06 12.55
N SER A 87 -5.28 -2.07 13.23
CA SER A 87 -5.05 -0.65 12.95
C SER A 87 -3.95 -0.06 13.81
N TYR A 88 -3.25 0.94 13.28
CA TYR A 88 -2.32 1.78 14.02
C TYR A 88 -2.94 3.14 14.35
N TYR A 89 -2.40 3.81 15.37
CA TYR A 89 -2.72 5.20 15.61
C TYR A 89 -2.23 6.09 14.44
N PRO A 90 -2.98 7.13 14.06
CA PRO A 90 -2.51 8.11 13.08
C PRO A 90 -1.23 8.80 13.53
N LEU A 91 -0.34 9.05 12.57
CA LEU A 91 0.86 9.85 12.72
C LEU A 91 0.72 11.16 11.94
N ILE A 92 1.41 12.21 12.38
CA ILE A 92 1.53 13.45 11.61
C ILE A 92 2.58 13.23 10.51
N ILE A 93 2.24 13.64 9.29
CA ILE A 93 3.14 13.63 8.14
C ILE A 93 3.53 15.07 7.83
N GLU A 94 4.79 15.42 8.06
CA GLU A 94 5.25 16.80 7.88
C GLU A 94 5.21 17.25 6.42
N ASN A 95 5.42 16.33 5.48
CA ASN A 95 5.43 16.64 4.06
C ASN A 95 4.01 16.67 3.46
N LYS A 96 3.55 17.85 3.03
CA LYS A 96 2.26 18.08 2.37
C LYS A 96 2.25 17.80 0.85
N ASP A 97 3.39 17.45 0.27
CA ASP A 97 3.54 17.20 -1.17
C ASP A 97 2.58 16.12 -1.66
N LEU A 98 2.27 15.12 -0.83
CA LEU A 98 1.33 14.05 -1.18
C LEU A 98 -0.09 14.58 -1.40
N ILE A 99 -0.60 15.35 -0.45
CA ILE A 99 -1.95 15.91 -0.55
C ILE A 99 -2.00 16.95 -1.68
N THR A 100 -0.93 17.74 -1.83
CA THR A 100 -0.79 18.72 -2.92
C THR A 100 -0.79 18.04 -4.29
N PHE A 101 0.00 16.99 -4.46
CA PHE A 101 0.08 16.22 -5.71
C PHE A 101 -1.26 15.58 -6.04
N MET A 102 -1.89 14.92 -5.06
CA MET A 102 -3.20 14.29 -5.24
C MET A 102 -4.26 15.33 -5.65
N ASN A 103 -4.28 16.49 -5.00
CA ASN A 103 -5.19 17.58 -5.35
C ASN A 103 -5.01 18.09 -6.77
N PHE A 104 -3.76 18.34 -7.17
CA PHE A 104 -3.44 18.93 -8.46
C PHE A 104 -3.63 17.93 -9.62
N HIS A 105 -3.38 16.65 -9.37
CA HIS A 105 -3.41 15.59 -10.38
C HIS A 105 -4.59 14.62 -10.21
N PHE A 106 -5.62 14.92 -9.42
CA PHE A 106 -6.71 13.99 -9.09
C PHE A 106 -7.32 13.32 -10.33
N GLN A 107 -7.64 14.11 -11.36
CA GLN A 107 -8.19 13.56 -12.60
C GLN A 107 -7.15 12.74 -13.37
N GLU A 108 -5.88 13.14 -13.40
CA GLU A 108 -4.83 12.35 -14.06
C GLU A 108 -4.51 11.05 -13.33
N LEU A 109 -4.72 10.97 -12.02
CA LEU A 109 -4.60 9.73 -11.22
C LEU A 109 -5.67 8.68 -11.61
N ARG A 110 -6.74 9.11 -12.29
CA ARG A 110 -7.75 8.24 -12.90
C ARG A 110 -7.28 7.61 -14.21
N PHE A 111 -6.43 8.33 -14.94
CA PHE A 111 -6.11 8.02 -16.32
C PHE A 111 -4.71 7.43 -16.46
N GLY A 112 -4.49 6.69 -17.56
CA GLY A 112 -3.20 6.09 -17.84
C GLY A 112 -3.07 4.71 -17.19
N PHE A 113 -3.32 3.67 -17.99
CA PHE A 113 -3.14 2.29 -17.58
C PHE A 113 -1.66 1.94 -17.48
N VAL A 114 -1.20 1.49 -16.30
CA VAL A 114 0.15 0.92 -16.16
C VAL A 114 0.22 -0.35 -16.99
N ARG A 115 0.93 -0.28 -18.12
CA ARG A 115 1.03 -1.40 -19.06
C ARG A 115 1.85 -2.52 -18.43
N PRO A 116 1.50 -3.79 -18.67
CA PRO A 116 2.24 -4.90 -18.10
C PRO A 116 3.70 -4.89 -18.53
N PHE A 117 4.54 -5.51 -17.72
CA PHE A 117 5.93 -5.79 -18.09
C PHE A 117 5.97 -6.63 -19.37
N ILE A 118 6.72 -6.15 -20.37
CA ILE A 118 7.00 -6.89 -21.60
C ILE A 118 8.51 -6.83 -21.82
N SER A 119 9.16 -7.98 -21.75
CA SER A 119 10.61 -8.09 -21.95
C SER A 119 10.96 -8.04 -23.44
N GLU A 120 11.88 -7.15 -23.80
CA GLU A 120 12.55 -7.23 -25.09
C GLU A 120 13.60 -8.35 -25.03
N ASN A 121 13.27 -9.55 -25.56
CA ASN A 121 14.22 -10.66 -25.59
C ASN A 121 15.31 -10.43 -26.66
N ARG A 122 16.34 -9.68 -26.32
CA ARG A 122 17.48 -9.40 -27.21
C ARG A 122 18.37 -10.62 -27.48
N ARG A 123 18.33 -11.65 -26.62
CA ARG A 123 19.28 -12.77 -26.65
C ARG A 123 18.84 -13.95 -27.54
N LYS A 124 17.58 -14.01 -28.00
CA LYS A 124 17.02 -15.13 -28.82
C LYS A 124 17.32 -16.54 -28.26
N VAL A 125 17.61 -16.66 -26.96
CA VAL A 125 17.77 -17.93 -26.24
C VAL A 125 16.65 -18.04 -25.20
N PRO A 126 16.26 -19.27 -24.81
CA PRO A 126 15.32 -19.48 -23.72
C PRO A 126 15.84 -18.77 -22.47
N SER A 127 15.04 -17.85 -21.92
CA SER A 127 15.36 -17.25 -20.63
C SER A 127 15.27 -18.32 -19.54
N LEU A 128 16.22 -18.31 -18.60
CA LEU A 128 16.08 -19.05 -17.34
C LEU A 128 14.75 -18.69 -16.66
N ARG A 129 14.28 -19.55 -15.75
CA ARG A 129 13.01 -19.37 -15.02
C ARG A 129 12.90 -17.93 -14.51
N THR A 130 11.96 -17.17 -15.07
CA THR A 130 11.72 -15.78 -14.68
C THR A 130 11.26 -15.76 -13.22
N PRO A 131 11.81 -14.87 -12.37
CA PRO A 131 11.31 -14.69 -11.02
C PRO A 131 9.81 -14.34 -11.04
N ILE A 132 9.05 -14.86 -10.09
CA ILE A 132 7.63 -14.53 -9.95
C ILE A 132 7.56 -13.18 -9.24
N TYR A 133 7.09 -12.15 -9.93
CA TYR A 133 6.81 -10.85 -9.34
C TYR A 133 5.31 -10.69 -9.16
N ALA A 134 4.79 -11.11 -8.01
CA ALA A 134 3.36 -11.05 -7.69
C ALA A 134 3.05 -9.94 -6.68
N CYS A 135 3.77 -8.82 -6.76
CA CYS A 135 3.59 -7.66 -5.89
C CYS A 135 2.74 -6.60 -6.56
N TYR A 136 1.79 -6.07 -5.81
CA TYR A 136 0.77 -5.15 -6.31
C TYR A 136 0.69 -3.89 -5.45
N ARG A 137 0.24 -2.82 -6.12
CA ARG A 137 -0.19 -1.57 -5.51
C ARG A 137 -1.62 -1.34 -5.91
N ASN A 138 -2.53 -1.21 -4.95
CA ASN A 138 -3.94 -0.88 -5.18
C ASN A 138 -4.22 0.48 -4.54
N PHE A 139 -4.47 1.49 -5.37
CA PHE A 139 -4.75 2.85 -4.94
C PHE A 139 -6.24 3.15 -5.00
N GLN A 140 -6.70 3.93 -4.02
CA GLN A 140 -8.03 4.54 -3.99
C GLN A 140 -7.89 5.99 -3.54
N PHE A 141 -8.51 6.91 -4.27
CA PHE A 141 -8.54 8.34 -4.06
C PHE A 141 -9.98 8.78 -3.94
N ILE A 142 -10.31 9.49 -2.87
CA ILE A 142 -11.65 9.96 -2.54
C ILE A 142 -11.61 11.48 -2.47
N LYS A 143 -12.54 12.13 -3.16
CA LYS A 143 -12.75 13.58 -3.12
C LYS A 143 -14.23 13.91 -3.27
N GLY A 144 -14.89 14.24 -2.15
CA GLY A 144 -16.34 14.34 -2.10
C GLY A 144 -16.99 13.00 -2.44
N ASP A 145 -17.89 12.99 -3.42
CA ASP A 145 -18.56 11.78 -3.91
C ASP A 145 -17.75 11.02 -4.99
N GLU A 146 -16.64 11.59 -5.47
CA GLU A 146 -15.81 10.95 -6.49
C GLU A 146 -14.83 9.97 -5.84
N THR A 147 -14.86 8.71 -6.33
CA THR A 147 -13.86 7.69 -6.00
C THR A 147 -13.15 7.25 -7.27
N VAL A 148 -11.82 7.31 -7.25
CA VAL A 148 -10.94 6.92 -8.35
C VAL A 148 -9.93 5.91 -7.82
N GLY A 149 -9.65 4.87 -8.58
CA GLY A 149 -8.66 3.88 -8.15
C GLY A 149 -7.98 3.17 -9.31
N GLN A 150 -6.80 2.64 -9.02
CA GLN A 150 -6.03 1.85 -9.97
C GLN A 150 -5.20 0.80 -9.23
N THR A 151 -5.08 -0.37 -9.85
CA THR A 151 -4.15 -1.41 -9.40
C THR A 151 -3.10 -1.66 -10.47
N TYR A 152 -1.85 -1.86 -10.06
CA TYR A 152 -0.81 -2.35 -10.96
C TYR A 152 0.19 -3.29 -10.26
N ASN A 153 0.84 -4.12 -11.06
CA ASN A 153 1.93 -4.98 -10.62
C ASN A 153 3.26 -4.22 -10.65
N THR A 154 4.04 -4.26 -9.57
CA THR A 154 5.28 -3.48 -9.42
C THR A 154 6.35 -3.83 -10.45
N ARG A 155 6.33 -5.04 -11.03
CA ARG A 155 7.24 -5.41 -12.13
C ARG A 155 7.02 -4.58 -13.39
N SER A 156 5.80 -4.07 -13.58
CA SER A 156 5.44 -3.23 -14.73
C SER A 156 6.20 -1.91 -14.76
N THR A 157 6.70 -1.46 -13.60
CA THR A 157 7.41 -0.18 -13.46
C THR A 157 8.92 -0.34 -13.26
N THR A 158 9.46 -1.56 -13.45
CA THR A 158 10.90 -1.82 -13.37
C THR A 158 11.46 -2.25 -14.72
N THR A 159 12.78 -2.12 -14.87
CA THR A 159 13.55 -2.58 -16.04
C THR A 159 14.90 -3.09 -15.56
N GLU A 160 15.44 -4.12 -16.20
CA GLU A 160 16.75 -4.71 -15.86
C GLU A 160 17.63 -4.77 -17.12
N PRO A 161 18.97 -4.69 -17.00
CA PRO A 161 19.86 -4.63 -18.17
C PRO A 161 19.74 -5.81 -19.14
N ASP A 162 19.39 -6.99 -18.64
CA ASP A 162 19.24 -8.25 -19.37
C ASP A 162 17.77 -8.59 -19.71
N MET A 163 16.81 -7.83 -19.16
CA MET A 163 15.38 -7.96 -19.39
C MET A 163 14.73 -6.57 -19.44
N GLU A 164 15.04 -5.84 -20.52
CA GLU A 164 14.53 -4.48 -20.72
C GLU A 164 13.00 -4.51 -20.87
N ASN A 165 12.32 -3.72 -20.04
CA ASN A 165 10.88 -3.55 -20.12
C ASN A 165 10.53 -2.47 -21.14
N VAL A 166 9.94 -2.87 -22.28
CA VAL A 166 9.57 -1.94 -23.36
C VAL A 166 8.57 -0.87 -22.92
N ASN A 167 7.81 -1.12 -21.86
CA ASN A 167 6.84 -0.17 -21.31
C ASN A 167 7.42 0.72 -20.21
N TYR A 168 8.69 0.55 -19.82
CA TYR A 168 9.28 1.23 -18.65
C TYR A 168 9.20 2.74 -18.74
N ILE A 169 9.58 3.34 -19.88
CA ILE A 169 9.57 4.80 -20.06
C ILE A 169 8.14 5.33 -20.01
N TYR A 170 7.20 4.67 -20.70
CA TYR A 170 5.79 5.06 -20.68
C TYR A 170 5.23 5.00 -19.24
N ASN A 171 5.39 3.87 -18.56
CA ASN A 171 4.87 3.66 -17.22
C ASN A 171 5.51 4.61 -16.19
N SER A 172 6.81 4.87 -16.29
CA SER A 172 7.55 5.75 -15.37
C SER A 172 7.08 7.21 -15.40
N ASN A 173 6.36 7.62 -16.45
CA ASN A 173 5.82 8.96 -16.61
C ASN A 173 4.33 9.08 -16.24
N LEU A 174 3.67 7.96 -15.90
CA LEU A 174 2.28 7.99 -15.44
C LEU A 174 2.18 8.64 -14.06
N LYS A 175 1.14 9.47 -13.85
CA LYS A 175 0.95 10.20 -12.58
C LYS A 175 0.83 9.28 -11.38
N ILE A 176 0.17 8.13 -11.53
CA ILE A 176 0.09 7.12 -10.47
C ILE A 176 1.45 6.57 -10.04
N VAL A 177 2.40 6.42 -10.99
CA VAL A 177 3.73 5.87 -10.73
C VAL A 177 4.63 6.94 -10.10
N LEU A 178 4.52 8.19 -10.55
CA LEU A 178 5.18 9.32 -9.90
C LEU A 178 4.67 9.53 -8.47
N PHE A 179 3.36 9.39 -8.27
CA PHE A 179 2.73 9.46 -6.96
C PHE A 179 3.20 8.33 -6.03
N ASP A 180 3.26 7.07 -6.50
CA ASP A 180 3.76 5.94 -5.71
C ASP A 180 5.21 6.16 -5.25
N ARG A 181 6.05 6.79 -6.08
CA ARG A 181 7.43 7.15 -5.68
C ARG A 181 7.46 8.16 -4.56
N LEU A 182 6.65 9.22 -4.65
CA LEU A 182 6.51 10.22 -3.58
C LEU A 182 5.99 9.59 -2.29
N LEU A 183 5.06 8.64 -2.42
CA LEU A 183 4.43 7.94 -1.31
C LEU A 183 5.39 7.02 -0.55
N ASN A 184 6.40 6.47 -1.23
CA ASN A 184 7.39 5.60 -0.57
C ASN A 184 8.10 6.30 0.59
N THR A 185 8.51 7.56 0.41
CA THR A 185 9.17 8.32 1.48
C THR A 185 8.25 8.53 2.69
N ALA A 186 6.96 8.81 2.46
CA ALA A 186 6.02 8.97 3.57
C ALA A 186 5.72 7.65 4.28
N ILE A 187 5.61 6.54 3.55
CA ILE A 187 5.45 5.22 4.14
C ILE A 187 6.69 4.81 4.92
N GLU A 188 7.89 5.02 4.39
CA GLU A 188 9.14 4.77 5.11
C GLU A 188 9.20 5.56 6.44
N ASN A 189 8.78 6.83 6.43
CA ASN A 189 8.69 7.63 7.65
C ASN A 189 7.67 7.07 8.67
N ILE A 190 6.55 6.52 8.21
CA ILE A 190 5.58 5.84 9.08
C ILE A 190 6.22 4.58 9.68
N GLU A 191 6.81 3.71 8.86
CA GLU A 191 7.40 2.43 9.29
C GLU A 191 8.58 2.60 10.25
N LEU A 192 9.39 3.66 10.07
CA LEU A 192 10.55 3.96 10.91
C LEU A 192 10.21 4.81 12.13
N SER A 193 8.98 5.30 12.26
CA SER A 193 8.58 6.14 13.37
C SER A 193 8.55 5.36 14.69
N THR A 194 9.19 5.91 15.72
CA THR A 194 9.11 5.37 17.09
C THR A 194 7.72 5.54 17.71
N ASP A 195 6.89 6.39 17.12
CA ASP A 195 5.51 6.65 17.56
C ASP A 195 4.49 5.74 16.88
N LEU A 196 4.92 4.89 15.93
CA LEU A 196 4.06 3.92 15.28
C LEU A 196 3.57 2.87 16.30
N LYS A 197 2.35 3.04 16.79
CA LYS A 197 1.74 2.19 17.81
C LYS A 197 0.45 1.56 17.30
N ARG A 198 0.28 0.28 17.57
CA ARG A 198 -0.95 -0.47 17.26
C ARG A 198 -2.05 -0.13 18.27
N ILE A 199 -3.29 -0.13 17.82
CA ILE A 199 -4.50 0.05 18.65
C ILE A 199 -4.84 -1.27 19.34
#